data_AF-A0A1X2FAS1-F1
#
_entry.id   AF-A0A1X2FAS1-F1
#
_cell.length_a   1.000
_cell.length_b   1.000
_cell.length_c   1.000
_cell.angle_alpha   90.00
_cell.angle_beta   90.00
_cell.angle_gamma   90.00
#
_symmetry.space_group_name_H-M   'P 1'
#
loop_
_entity.id
_entity.type
_entity.pdbx_description
1 polymer ?
#
loop_
_entity_poly.entity_id
_entity_poly.type
_entity_poly.pdbx_seq_one_letter_code
_entity_poly.pdbx_strand_id
1 'polypeptide(L)'
;MPRPRVYDPDVVLDAAESLAVASGPAAVTVRAISDTVGLSNGALYHTFGSRAGLLARTWLRAGRRFLDVQRELVADSRPGLDAIAAAAQAPVTFAERCPDSAALLLRMRRDDVLGPDTPGEYAAEIAELEKLLVELMIQLASDAWGRRDRAAVDAVTTCIVDLPTAILLHRNRLADPTARRHLRAAVDAVLAVGPAPRKPREREQQ
;
A
#
# COMPACT_ATOMS: atom_id res chain seq x y z
N MET A 1 -0.66 -42.80 -9.41
CA MET A 1 0.07 -41.70 -8.77
C MET A 1 -0.92 -40.60 -8.43
N PRO A 2 -1.18 -40.27 -7.15
CA PRO A 2 -2.00 -39.12 -6.80
C PRO A 2 -1.22 -37.86 -7.19
N ARG A 3 -1.83 -36.99 -8.01
CA ARG A 3 -1.29 -35.67 -8.32
C ARG A 3 -1.18 -34.90 -6.99
N PRO A 4 -0.02 -34.34 -6.60
CA PRO A 4 0.03 -33.49 -5.42
C PRO A 4 -0.99 -32.38 -5.67
N ARG A 5 -2.00 -32.27 -4.80
CA ARG A 5 -2.88 -31.10 -4.81
C ARG A 5 -1.99 -29.95 -4.35
N VAL A 6 -1.39 -29.24 -5.30
CA VAL A 6 -0.69 -28.00 -5.03
C VAL A 6 -1.77 -27.07 -4.51
N TYR A 7 -1.82 -26.94 -3.18
CA TYR A 7 -2.72 -26.04 -2.52
C TYR A 7 -2.35 -24.60 -2.92
N ASP A 8 -3.35 -23.80 -3.26
CA ASP A 8 -3.15 -22.41 -3.67
C ASP A 8 -2.68 -21.57 -2.46
N PRO A 9 -1.44 -21.06 -2.45
CA PRO A 9 -0.93 -20.24 -1.36
C PRO A 9 -1.83 -19.04 -1.04
N ASP A 10 -2.60 -18.54 -2.00
CA ASP A 10 -3.49 -17.40 -1.80
C ASP A 10 -4.59 -17.67 -0.77
N VAL A 11 -5.08 -18.90 -0.64
CA VAL A 11 -6.10 -19.24 0.36
C VAL A 11 -5.52 -19.17 1.78
N VAL A 12 -4.23 -19.51 1.97
CA VAL A 12 -3.55 -19.29 3.26
C VAL A 12 -3.43 -17.80 3.56
N LEU A 13 -3.04 -17.01 2.56
CA LEU A 13 -2.86 -15.58 2.73
C LEU A 13 -4.20 -14.87 2.97
N ASP A 14 -5.30 -15.31 2.36
CA ASP A 14 -6.66 -14.82 2.64
C ASP A 14 -7.05 -15.09 4.10
N ALA A 15 -6.80 -16.30 4.59
CA ALA A 15 -7.03 -16.65 5.99
C ALA A 15 -6.15 -15.81 6.94
N ALA A 16 -4.91 -15.52 6.55
CA ALA A 16 -4.01 -14.67 7.33
C ALA A 16 -4.47 -13.21 7.40
N GLU A 17 -4.92 -12.63 6.28
CA GLU A 17 -5.50 -11.29 6.25
C GLU A 17 -6.75 -11.22 7.13
N SER A 18 -7.68 -12.15 6.94
CA SER A 18 -8.94 -12.17 7.71
C SER A 18 -8.70 -12.31 9.21
N LEU A 19 -7.81 -13.22 9.62
CA LEU A 19 -7.46 -13.42 11.03
C LEU A 19 -6.73 -12.22 11.62
N ALA A 20 -5.83 -11.59 10.87
CA ALA A 20 -5.15 -10.36 11.31
C ALA A 20 -6.16 -9.23 11.54
N VAL A 21 -7.15 -9.09 10.65
CA VAL A 21 -8.19 -8.04 10.76
C VAL A 21 -9.12 -8.31 11.93
N ALA A 22 -9.52 -9.55 12.15
CA ALA A 22 -10.45 -9.93 13.21
C ALA A 22 -9.82 -9.92 14.60
N SER A 23 -8.54 -10.30 14.73
CA SER A 23 -7.92 -10.59 16.03
C SER A 23 -6.50 -10.03 16.20
N GLY A 24 -6.04 -9.22 15.25
CA GLY A 24 -4.73 -8.59 15.25
C GLY A 24 -3.61 -9.50 14.71
N PRO A 25 -2.47 -8.93 14.28
CA PRO A 25 -1.35 -9.69 13.71
C PRO A 25 -0.78 -10.78 14.63
N ALA A 26 -0.86 -10.58 15.95
CA ALA A 26 -0.42 -11.54 16.94
C ALA A 26 -1.22 -12.86 16.89
N ALA A 27 -2.50 -12.81 16.51
CA ALA A 27 -3.36 -13.99 16.40
C ALA A 27 -3.01 -14.87 15.19
N VAL A 28 -2.34 -14.32 14.17
CA VAL A 28 -1.90 -15.06 12.99
C VAL A 28 -0.76 -16.01 13.36
N THR A 29 -1.13 -17.22 13.78
CA THR A 29 -0.21 -18.30 14.12
C THR A 29 -0.32 -19.42 13.11
N VAL A 30 0.77 -20.19 12.92
CA VAL A 30 0.76 -21.36 12.03
C VAL A 30 -0.38 -22.32 12.41
N ARG A 31 -0.63 -22.53 13.71
CA ARG A 31 -1.72 -23.36 14.20
C ARG A 31 -3.10 -22.79 13.86
N ALA A 32 -3.35 -21.51 14.15
CA ALA A 32 -4.65 -20.89 13.85
C ALA A 32 -4.96 -20.93 12.34
N ILE A 33 -3.93 -20.74 11.52
CA ILE A 33 -4.04 -20.85 10.06
C ILE A 33 -4.29 -22.29 9.63
N SER A 34 -3.52 -23.25 10.15
CA SER A 34 -3.72 -24.69 9.94
C SER A 34 -5.17 -25.10 10.25
N ASP A 35 -5.69 -24.67 11.40
CA ASP A 35 -7.06 -24.97 11.85
C ASP A 35 -8.10 -24.33 10.92
N THR A 36 -7.80 -23.16 10.35
CA THR A 36 -8.70 -22.44 9.42
C THR A 36 -8.72 -23.05 8.02
N VAL A 37 -7.55 -23.40 7.47
CA VAL A 37 -7.43 -23.85 6.07
C VAL A 37 -7.33 -25.37 5.90
N GLY A 38 -7.21 -26.13 6.99
CA GLY A 38 -7.11 -27.59 6.97
C GLY A 38 -5.76 -28.13 6.47
N LEU A 39 -4.71 -27.30 6.49
CA LEU A 39 -3.34 -27.71 6.14
C LEU A 39 -2.56 -28.09 7.38
N SER A 40 -1.66 -29.07 7.26
CA SER A 40 -0.75 -29.39 8.35
C SER A 40 0.24 -28.25 8.61
N ASN A 41 0.67 -28.08 9.86
CA ASN A 41 1.75 -27.14 10.20
C ASN A 41 3.00 -27.35 9.33
N GLY A 42 3.36 -28.60 9.05
CA GLY A 42 4.51 -28.93 8.19
C GLY A 42 4.37 -28.42 6.76
N ALA A 43 3.17 -28.47 6.18
CA ALA A 43 2.91 -27.89 4.86
C ALA A 43 3.04 -26.36 4.88
N LEU A 44 2.53 -25.70 5.94
CA LEU A 44 2.68 -24.25 6.10
C LEU A 44 4.15 -23.84 6.27
N TYR A 45 4.92 -24.56 7.09
CA TYR A 45 6.35 -24.31 7.23
C TYR A 45 7.13 -24.55 5.94
N HIS A 46 6.77 -25.57 5.16
CA HIS A 46 7.39 -25.81 3.86
C HIS A 46 7.12 -24.66 2.87
N THR A 47 5.92 -24.08 2.88
CA THR A 47 5.54 -23.01 1.92
C THR A 47 5.98 -21.61 2.34
N PHE A 48 5.96 -21.30 3.63
CA PHE A 48 6.22 -19.94 4.14
C PHE A 48 7.49 -19.82 4.99
N GLY A 49 8.14 -20.95 5.31
CA GLY A 49 9.36 -21.02 6.11
C GLY A 49 9.14 -20.76 7.61
N SER A 50 8.40 -19.71 7.95
CA SER A 50 8.13 -19.29 9.33
C SER A 50 6.84 -18.48 9.43
N ARG A 51 6.39 -18.20 10.67
CA ARG A 51 5.30 -17.25 10.92
C ARG A 51 5.63 -15.85 10.38
N ALA A 52 6.88 -15.41 10.56
CA ALA A 52 7.34 -14.12 10.05
C ALA A 52 7.31 -14.09 8.52
N GLY A 53 7.72 -15.17 7.85
CA GLY A 53 7.62 -15.30 6.39
C GLY A 53 6.16 -15.29 5.90
N LEU A 54 5.24 -15.95 6.61
CA LEU A 54 3.82 -15.89 6.31
C LEU A 54 3.28 -14.45 6.40
N LEU A 55 3.55 -13.75 7.49
CA LEU A 55 3.10 -12.36 7.67
C LEU A 55 3.72 -11.41 6.64
N ALA A 56 5.02 -11.57 6.35
CA ALA A 56 5.71 -10.76 5.34
C ALA A 56 5.11 -10.95 3.95
N ARG A 57 4.84 -12.20 3.55
CA ARG A 57 4.20 -12.50 2.26
C ARG A 57 2.76 -12.01 2.19
N THR A 58 2.03 -12.05 3.31
CA THR A 58 0.67 -11.51 3.44
C THR A 58 0.69 -9.99 3.24
N TRP A 59 1.59 -9.28 3.92
CA TRP A 59 1.75 -7.84 3.78
C TRP A 59 2.18 -7.43 2.36
N LEU A 60 3.15 -8.14 1.79
CA LEU A 60 3.61 -7.93 0.40
C LEU A 60 2.49 -8.10 -0.61
N ARG A 61 1.62 -9.10 -0.43
CA ARG A 61 0.45 -9.30 -1.29
C ARG A 61 -0.51 -8.11 -1.21
N ALA A 62 -0.85 -7.67 0.01
CA ALA A 62 -1.72 -6.51 0.21
C ALA A 62 -1.10 -5.24 -0.41
N GLY A 63 0.20 -5.02 -0.20
CA GLY A 63 0.93 -3.88 -0.76
C GLY A 63 0.98 -3.88 -2.29
N ARG A 64 1.20 -5.04 -2.92
CA ARG A 64 1.15 -5.19 -4.39
C ARG A 64 -0.24 -4.89 -4.94
N ARG A 65 -1.29 -5.48 -4.35
CA ARG A 65 -2.68 -5.21 -4.73
C ARG A 65 -3.01 -3.72 -4.61
N PHE A 66 -2.52 -3.04 -3.57
CA PHE A 66 -2.74 -1.61 -3.41
C PHE A 66 -2.04 -0.76 -4.47
N LEU A 67 -0.78 -1.09 -4.81
CA LEU A 67 -0.06 -0.42 -5.87
C LEU A 67 -0.70 -0.65 -7.24
N ASP A 68 -1.23 -1.85 -7.50
CA ASP A 68 -1.97 -2.16 -8.72
C ASP A 68 -3.24 -1.32 -8.83
N VAL A 69 -4.01 -1.17 -7.75
CA VAL A 69 -5.18 -0.27 -7.70
C VAL A 69 -4.78 1.18 -7.97
N GLN A 70 -3.68 1.66 -7.39
CA GLN A 70 -3.18 3.02 -7.68
C GLN A 70 -2.85 3.20 -9.16
N ARG A 71 -2.15 2.23 -9.77
CA ARG A 71 -1.78 2.28 -11.19
C ARG A 71 -2.99 2.20 -12.11
N GLU A 72 -3.97 1.36 -11.79
CA GLU A 72 -5.23 1.25 -12.53
C GLU A 72 -5.98 2.59 -12.54
N LEU A 73 -6.17 3.20 -11.36
CA LEU A 73 -6.85 4.49 -11.24
C LEU A 73 -6.10 5.62 -11.97
N VAL A 74 -4.77 5.60 -11.94
CA VAL A 74 -3.94 6.54 -12.71
C VAL A 74 -4.12 6.33 -14.20
N ALA A 75 -4.10 5.08 -14.68
CA ALA A 75 -4.24 4.77 -16.11
C ALA A 75 -5.63 5.12 -16.66
N ASP A 76 -6.69 4.98 -15.86
CA ASP A 76 -8.06 5.29 -16.26
C ASP A 76 -8.40 6.79 -16.18
N SER A 77 -7.51 7.60 -15.61
CA SER A 77 -7.67 9.04 -15.45
C SER A 77 -7.11 9.85 -16.62
N ARG A 78 -7.44 11.15 -16.67
CA ARG A 78 -6.75 12.05 -17.59
C ARG A 78 -5.31 12.29 -17.10
N PRO A 79 -4.32 12.42 -18.00
CA PRO A 79 -2.94 12.68 -17.60
C PRO A 79 -2.78 13.98 -16.80
N GLY A 80 -1.69 14.06 -16.03
CA GLY A 80 -1.33 15.24 -15.25
C GLY A 80 -2.01 15.29 -13.88
N LEU A 81 -2.66 16.41 -13.55
CA LEU A 81 -3.24 16.63 -12.21
C LEU A 81 -4.37 15.65 -11.88
N ASP A 82 -5.19 15.29 -12.87
CA ASP A 82 -6.30 14.34 -12.69
C ASP A 82 -5.79 12.95 -12.26
N ALA A 83 -4.60 12.53 -12.73
CA ALA A 83 -3.96 11.29 -12.31
C ALA A 83 -3.51 11.29 -10.85
N ILE A 84 -3.01 12.42 -10.35
CA ILE A 84 -2.67 12.57 -8.92
C ILE A 84 -3.94 12.52 -8.08
N ALA A 85 -5.01 13.19 -8.51
CA ALA A 85 -6.29 13.16 -7.83
C ALA A 85 -6.89 11.75 -7.79
N ALA A 86 -6.77 10.98 -8.87
CA ALA A 86 -7.21 9.58 -8.95
C ALA A 86 -6.39 8.68 -8.00
N ALA A 87 -5.06 8.80 -8.01
CA ALA A 87 -4.19 8.06 -7.09
C ALA A 87 -4.52 8.34 -5.62
N ALA A 88 -4.85 9.60 -5.28
CA ALA A 88 -5.24 9.96 -3.91
C ALA A 88 -6.54 9.26 -3.43
N GLN A 89 -7.41 8.83 -4.34
CA GLN A 89 -8.61 8.06 -4.00
C GLN A 89 -8.36 6.55 -3.84
N ALA A 90 -7.16 6.06 -4.18
CA ALA A 90 -6.87 4.63 -4.15
C ALA A 90 -7.15 3.93 -2.81
N PRO A 91 -6.90 4.54 -1.61
CA PRO A 91 -7.25 3.90 -0.34
C PRO A 91 -8.74 3.53 -0.23
N VAL A 92 -9.62 4.34 -0.82
CA VAL A 92 -11.06 4.12 -0.81
C VAL A 92 -11.41 2.94 -1.72
N THR A 93 -10.97 3.00 -2.98
CA THR A 93 -11.22 1.93 -3.96
C THR A 93 -10.63 0.60 -3.51
N PHE A 94 -9.45 0.62 -2.88
CA PHE A 94 -8.81 -0.58 -2.35
C PHE A 94 -9.60 -1.20 -1.20
N ALA A 95 -10.11 -0.37 -0.28
CA ALA A 95 -10.97 -0.85 0.81
C ALA A 95 -12.30 -1.45 0.32
N GLU A 96 -12.82 -0.98 -0.83
CA GLU A 96 -14.03 -1.52 -1.44
C GLU A 96 -13.78 -2.84 -2.19
N ARG A 97 -12.64 -2.97 -2.87
CA ARG A 97 -12.30 -4.16 -3.66
C ARG A 97 -11.67 -5.29 -2.84
N CYS A 98 -10.86 -4.95 -1.84
CA CYS A 98 -10.05 -5.88 -1.06
C CYS A 98 -10.06 -5.48 0.42
N PRO A 99 -11.20 -5.63 1.13
CA PRO A 99 -11.37 -5.06 2.48
C PRO A 99 -10.34 -5.57 3.50
N ASP A 100 -10.02 -6.86 3.50
CA ASP A 100 -9.07 -7.44 4.47
C ASP A 100 -7.63 -7.01 4.14
N SER A 101 -7.22 -7.05 2.87
CA SER A 101 -5.92 -6.52 2.43
C SER A 101 -5.78 -5.03 2.77
N ALA A 102 -6.84 -4.23 2.57
CA ALA A 102 -6.84 -2.82 2.89
C ALA A 102 -6.77 -2.54 4.39
N ALA A 103 -7.50 -3.30 5.20
CA ALA A 103 -7.42 -3.18 6.65
C ALA A 103 -6.02 -3.56 7.17
N LEU A 104 -5.43 -4.64 6.66
CA LEU A 104 -4.06 -5.05 7.02
C LEU A 104 -3.02 -4.00 6.63
N LEU A 105 -3.08 -3.47 5.40
CA LEU A 105 -2.07 -2.54 4.90
C LEU A 105 -2.23 -1.11 5.44
N LEU A 106 -3.46 -0.61 5.52
CA LEU A 106 -3.73 0.82 5.74
C LEU A 106 -4.12 1.17 7.18
N ARG A 107 -4.48 0.19 8.02
CA ARG A 107 -4.94 0.44 9.40
C ARG A 107 -4.02 -0.13 10.47
N MET A 108 -3.25 -1.17 10.16
CA MET A 108 -2.29 -1.74 11.09
C MET A 108 -0.96 -1.03 11.00
N ARG A 109 -0.22 -0.94 12.10
CA ARG A 109 1.14 -0.42 12.05
C ARG A 109 2.01 -1.45 11.36
N ARG A 110 2.86 -0.98 10.45
CA ARG A 110 3.82 -1.84 9.73
C ARG A 110 4.59 -2.74 10.68
N ASP A 111 5.13 -2.18 11.76
CA ASP A 111 5.98 -2.91 12.71
C ASP A 111 5.20 -3.96 13.53
N ASP A 112 3.87 -3.84 13.64
CA ASP A 112 3.03 -4.87 14.29
C ASP A 112 2.84 -6.10 13.38
N VAL A 113 2.93 -5.91 12.06
CA VAL A 113 2.82 -6.98 11.05
C VAL A 113 4.20 -7.53 10.66
N LEU A 114 5.14 -6.63 10.41
CA LEU A 114 6.52 -6.87 10.00
C LEU A 114 7.45 -6.64 11.19
N GLY A 115 7.76 -7.72 11.91
CA GLY A 115 8.66 -7.68 13.06
C GLY A 115 10.14 -7.69 12.68
N PRO A 116 11.05 -7.55 13.67
CA PRO A 116 12.50 -7.60 13.45
C PRO A 116 12.99 -8.94 12.88
N ASP A 117 12.21 -10.01 13.06
CA ASP A 117 12.51 -11.37 12.58
C ASP A 117 12.08 -11.60 11.11
N THR A 118 11.75 -10.54 10.38
CA THR A 118 11.39 -10.65 8.95
C THR A 118 12.58 -11.18 8.14
N PRO A 119 12.44 -12.30 7.41
CA PRO A 119 13.53 -12.85 6.61
C PRO A 119 14.05 -11.87 5.56
N GLY A 120 15.36 -11.88 5.31
CA GLY A 120 16.03 -10.89 4.46
C GLY A 120 15.53 -10.81 3.02
N GLU A 121 15.08 -11.93 2.44
CA GLU A 121 14.46 -11.97 1.11
C GLU A 121 13.19 -11.11 1.04
N TYR A 122 12.32 -11.20 2.06
CA TYR A 122 11.10 -10.40 2.12
C TYR A 122 11.40 -8.94 2.44
N ALA A 123 12.43 -8.66 3.25
CA ALA A 123 12.87 -7.29 3.49
C ALA A 123 13.29 -6.59 2.18
N ALA A 124 13.99 -7.31 1.29
CA ALA A 124 14.34 -6.81 -0.03
C ALA A 124 13.11 -6.60 -0.92
N GLU A 125 12.16 -7.55 -0.94
CA GLU A 125 10.90 -7.40 -1.69
C GLU A 125 10.05 -6.21 -1.20
N ILE A 126 10.04 -5.96 0.11
CA ILE A 126 9.33 -4.81 0.71
C ILE A 126 9.99 -3.51 0.26
N ALA A 127 11.33 -3.43 0.31
CA ALA A 127 12.06 -2.26 -0.14
C ALA A 127 11.84 -1.98 -1.65
N GLU A 128 11.79 -3.02 -2.48
CA GLU A 128 11.45 -2.85 -3.90
C GLU A 128 10.01 -2.38 -4.10
N LEU A 129 9.05 -2.87 -3.32
CA LEU A 129 7.68 -2.36 -3.39
C LEU A 129 7.59 -0.88 -2.98
N GLU A 130 8.27 -0.48 -1.91
CA GLU A 130 8.35 0.93 -1.47
C GLU A 130 8.99 1.80 -2.57
N LYS A 131 10.03 1.31 -3.24
CA LYS A 131 10.66 1.98 -4.37
C LYS A 131 9.71 2.15 -5.56
N LEU A 132 8.90 1.15 -5.90
CA LEU A 132 7.91 1.25 -6.97
C LEU A 132 6.85 2.33 -6.70
N LEU A 133 6.47 2.54 -5.44
CA LEU A 133 5.58 3.64 -5.05
C LEU A 133 6.27 5.00 -5.25
N VAL A 134 7.55 5.12 -4.88
CA VAL A 134 8.34 6.34 -5.13
C VAL A 134 8.47 6.62 -6.62
N GLU A 135 8.71 5.60 -7.44
CA GLU A 135 8.76 5.73 -8.90
C GLU A 135 7.44 6.23 -9.48
N LEU A 136 6.30 5.73 -8.98
CA LEU A 136 4.97 6.23 -9.35
C LEU A 136 4.83 7.72 -9.01
N MET A 137 5.23 8.16 -7.81
CA MET A 137 5.17 9.57 -7.40
C MET A 137 6.02 10.47 -8.29
N ILE A 138 7.22 10.01 -8.66
CA ILE A 138 8.12 10.75 -9.56
C ILE A 138 7.51 10.84 -10.97
N GLN A 139 6.89 9.76 -11.46
CA GLN A 139 6.22 9.75 -12.76
C GLN A 139 5.05 10.74 -12.78
N LEU A 140 4.18 10.70 -11.76
CA LEU A 140 3.07 11.63 -11.61
C LEU A 140 3.53 13.09 -11.57
N ALA A 141 4.60 13.39 -10.83
CA ALA A 141 5.18 14.74 -10.77
C ALA A 141 5.71 15.20 -12.14
N SER A 142 6.33 14.28 -12.89
CA SER A 142 6.84 14.53 -14.23
C SER A 142 5.71 14.84 -15.21
N ASP A 143 4.63 14.07 -15.16
CA ASP A 143 3.49 14.21 -16.08
C ASP A 143 2.65 15.45 -15.77
N ALA A 144 2.52 15.81 -14.49
CA ALA A 144 1.77 16.99 -14.06
C ALA A 144 2.51 18.31 -14.30
N TRP A 145 3.82 18.36 -14.06
CA TRP A 145 4.57 19.62 -14.02
C TRP A 145 5.87 19.62 -14.83
N GLY A 146 6.24 18.53 -15.51
CA GLY A 146 7.56 18.40 -16.15
C GLY A 146 8.72 18.46 -15.15
N ARG A 147 8.49 18.04 -13.91
CA ARG A 147 9.45 18.14 -12.80
C ARG A 147 9.60 16.82 -12.06
N ARG A 148 10.84 16.50 -11.68
CA ARG A 148 11.20 15.31 -10.86
C ARG A 148 11.99 15.69 -9.61
N ASP A 149 12.01 16.98 -9.28
CA ASP A 149 12.72 17.50 -8.11
C ASP A 149 11.92 17.28 -6.82
N ARG A 150 12.59 17.43 -5.67
CA ARG A 150 12.02 17.17 -4.35
C ARG A 150 10.70 17.92 -4.12
N ALA A 151 10.59 19.17 -4.55
CA ALA A 151 9.36 19.95 -4.33
C ALA A 151 8.17 19.44 -5.15
N ALA A 152 8.44 18.93 -6.37
CA ALA A 152 7.41 18.31 -7.20
C ALA A 152 6.92 16.98 -6.60
N VAL A 153 7.85 16.12 -6.16
CA VAL A 153 7.51 14.85 -5.50
C VAL A 153 6.79 15.10 -4.17
N ASP A 154 7.22 16.09 -3.39
CA ASP A 154 6.60 16.47 -2.10
C ASP A 154 5.13 16.88 -2.25
N ALA A 155 4.78 17.60 -3.33
CA ALA A 155 3.39 17.94 -3.64
C ALA A 155 2.55 16.68 -3.96
N VAL A 156 3.11 15.70 -4.69
CA VAL A 156 2.44 14.42 -4.94
C VAL A 156 2.28 13.62 -3.65
N THR A 157 3.34 13.54 -2.83
CA THR A 157 3.32 12.87 -1.52
C THR A 157 2.22 13.45 -0.63
N THR A 158 2.11 14.78 -0.58
CA THR A 158 1.05 15.47 0.16
C THR A 158 -0.33 14.98 -0.28
N CYS A 159 -0.54 14.86 -1.60
CA CYS A 159 -1.83 14.48 -2.17
C CYS A 159 -2.19 13.01 -1.96
N ILE A 160 -1.24 12.08 -2.15
CA ILE A 160 -1.55 10.64 -2.21
C ILE A 160 -1.18 9.88 -0.94
N VAL A 161 -0.34 10.46 -0.07
CA VAL A 161 0.09 9.85 1.19
C VAL A 161 -0.46 10.64 2.38
N ASP A 162 -0.10 11.92 2.52
CA ASP A 162 -0.36 12.65 3.76
C ASP A 162 -1.84 12.97 3.95
N LEU A 163 -2.50 13.51 2.92
CA LEU A 163 -3.92 13.86 2.97
C LEU A 163 -4.83 12.63 3.19
N PRO A 164 -4.71 11.52 2.43
CA PRO A 164 -5.50 10.32 2.69
C PRO A 164 -5.24 9.75 4.08
N THR A 165 -3.98 9.75 4.53
CA THR A 165 -3.61 9.29 5.87
C THR A 165 -4.30 10.12 6.96
N ALA A 166 -4.21 11.45 6.88
CA ALA A 166 -4.75 12.34 7.90
C ALA A 166 -6.29 12.42 7.87
N ILE A 167 -6.90 12.45 6.68
CA ILE A 167 -8.35 12.65 6.52
C ILE A 167 -9.11 11.34 6.70
N LEU A 168 -8.61 10.23 6.14
CA LEU A 168 -9.30 8.95 6.10
C LEU A 168 -8.73 7.95 7.11
N LEU A 169 -7.43 7.64 7.03
CA LEU A 169 -6.87 6.45 7.71
C LEU A 169 -6.76 6.63 9.22
N HIS A 170 -6.08 7.68 9.69
CA HIS A 170 -5.90 7.97 11.11
C HIS A 170 -7.22 8.16 11.86
N ARG A 171 -8.28 8.58 11.15
CA ARG A 171 -9.60 8.82 11.72
C ARG A 171 -10.57 7.66 11.52
N ASN A 172 -10.14 6.59 10.84
CA ASN A 172 -10.98 5.45 10.44
C ASN A 172 -12.25 5.85 9.68
N ARG A 173 -12.12 6.76 8.69
CA ARG A 173 -13.22 7.38 7.93
C ARG A 173 -13.28 6.98 6.46
N LEU A 174 -12.67 5.84 6.08
CA LEU A 174 -12.68 5.34 4.69
C LEU A 174 -14.10 5.16 4.12
N ALA A 175 -15.07 4.78 4.95
CA ALA A 175 -16.46 4.59 4.55
C ALA A 175 -17.31 5.88 4.63
N ASP A 176 -16.78 6.98 5.16
CA ASP A 176 -17.53 8.23 5.36
C ASP A 176 -17.56 9.06 4.06
N PRO A 177 -18.73 9.25 3.42
CA PRO A 177 -18.83 10.00 2.18
C PRO A 177 -18.41 11.47 2.30
N THR A 178 -18.60 12.07 3.47
CA THR A 178 -18.18 13.45 3.74
C THR A 178 -16.67 13.54 3.85
N ALA A 179 -16.02 12.58 4.50
CA ALA A 179 -14.55 12.53 4.56
C ALA A 179 -13.92 12.35 3.17
N ARG A 180 -14.52 11.53 2.32
CA ARG A 180 -14.10 11.37 0.91
C ARG A 180 -14.20 12.69 0.13
N ARG A 181 -15.29 13.44 0.30
CA ARG A 181 -15.43 14.79 -0.29
C ARG A 181 -14.39 15.77 0.24
N HIS A 182 -14.10 15.73 1.55
CA HIS A 182 -13.04 16.56 2.14
C HIS A 182 -11.66 16.23 1.56
N LEU A 183 -11.34 14.94 1.39
CA LEU A 183 -10.09 14.53 0.76
C LEU A 183 -9.98 15.08 -0.66
N ARG A 184 -11.01 14.89 -1.48
CA ARG A 184 -11.02 15.42 -2.85
C ARG A 184 -10.79 16.92 -2.89
N ALA A 185 -11.55 17.68 -2.08
CA ALA A 185 -11.41 19.13 -2.03
C ALA A 185 -10.01 19.58 -1.56
N ALA A 186 -9.42 18.87 -0.58
CA ALA A 186 -8.07 19.17 -0.10
C ALA A 186 -7.00 18.88 -1.15
N VAL A 187 -7.12 17.76 -1.87
CA VAL A 187 -6.22 17.39 -2.97
C VAL A 187 -6.32 18.41 -4.10
N ASP A 188 -7.53 18.76 -4.53
CA ASP A 188 -7.76 19.78 -5.57
C ASP A 188 -7.10 21.12 -5.19
N ALA A 189 -7.20 21.52 -3.92
CA ALA A 189 -6.57 22.74 -3.42
C ALA A 189 -5.02 22.69 -3.45
N VAL A 190 -4.41 21.57 -3.05
CA VAL A 190 -2.95 21.39 -3.12
C VAL A 190 -2.47 21.40 -4.56
N LEU A 191 -3.19 20.71 -5.46
CA LEU A 191 -2.86 20.66 -6.89
C LEU A 191 -2.97 22.02 -7.57
N ALA A 192 -3.93 22.86 -7.15
CA ALA A 192 -4.08 24.23 -7.63
C ALA A 192 -2.91 25.15 -7.22
N VAL A 193 -2.32 24.92 -6.04
CA VAL A 193 -1.10 25.63 -5.60
C VAL A 193 0.14 25.09 -6.31
N GLY A 194 0.22 23.77 -6.47
CA GLY A 194 1.34 23.09 -7.10
C GLY A 194 2.64 23.11 -6.27
N PRO A 195 3.74 22.60 -6.84
CA PRO A 195 5.00 22.49 -6.12
C PRO A 195 5.70 23.84 -5.97
N ALA A 196 6.46 24.00 -4.89
CA ALA A 196 7.25 25.21 -4.64
C ALA A 196 8.12 25.59 -5.87
N PRO A 197 8.29 26.90 -6.15
CA PRO A 197 9.10 27.36 -7.28
C PRO A 197 10.52 26.80 -7.22
N ARG A 198 11.14 26.59 -8.40
CA ARG A 198 12.57 26.25 -8.44
C ARG A 198 13.35 27.39 -7.79
N LYS A 199 14.21 27.07 -6.82
CA LYS A 199 15.19 28.06 -6.33
C LYS A 199 16.03 28.50 -7.53
N PRO A 200 16.20 29.82 -7.78
CA PRO A 200 17.17 30.28 -8.75
C PRO A 200 18.51 29.64 -8.41
N ARG A 201 19.19 29.05 -9.39
CA ARG A 201 20.61 28.71 -9.21
C ARG A 201 21.30 30.04 -8.92
N GLU A 202 21.80 30.24 -7.70
CA GLU A 202 22.73 31.31 -7.42
C GLU A 202 23.85 31.15 -8.46
N ARG A 203 23.90 32.09 -9.42
CA ARG A 203 25.05 32.17 -10.31
C ARG A 203 26.21 32.48 -9.38
N GLU A 204 27.12 31.53 -9.22
CA GLU A 204 28.45 31.77 -8.67
C GLU A 204 29.03 32.97 -9.43
N GLN A 205 29.00 34.13 -8.78
CA GLN A 205 29.84 35.26 -9.15
C GLN A 205 31.22 34.98 -8.57
N GLN A 206 32.07 34.34 -9.37
CA GLN A 206 33.51 34.63 -9.47
C GLN A 206 34.16 33.77 -10.55
#